data_AF-A0AB34IGM4-F1
#
_entry.id   AF-A0AB34IGM4-F1
#
_cell.length_a   1.000
_cell.length_b   1.000
_cell.length_c   1.000
_cell.angle_alpha   90.00
_cell.angle_beta   90.00
_cell.angle_gamma   90.00
#
_symmetry.space_group_name_H-M   'P 1'
#
loop_
_entity.id
_entity.type
_entity.pdbx_description
1 polymer ?
#
loop_
_entity_poly.entity_id
_entity_poly.type
_entity_poly.pdbx_seq_one_letter_code
_entity_poly.pdbx_strand_id
1 'polypeptide(L)'
;MYLASVQEDPEVRQFALDKLVQLEMRLRNYNQSPYDMDVSGNVAAAAASSKVHEALLMDVPKERLPQIASSLGKEYLSTAPGDQCDWPLRGFLYGMNYRPMLVCPVRTKLANIWVVFLVDTGAPCSSVSGQVLEILVGPGGFVDLHTKVRINGVLIDVAKSQGNHEDIHLLGADYLGKVNAQLTCNYNNRSMLLAQQEETSDDE
;
A
#
# COMPACT_ATOMS: atom_id res chain seq x y z
N MET A 1 -31.49 28.58 -40.33
CA MET A 1 -30.20 29.19 -39.97
C MET A 1 -30.46 30.22 -38.87
N TYR A 2 -30.34 29.83 -37.60
CA TYR A 2 -30.43 30.74 -36.45
C TYR A 2 -29.47 30.19 -35.38
N LEU A 3 -28.21 30.64 -35.42
CA LEU A 3 -27.30 30.53 -34.30
C LEU A 3 -27.47 31.82 -33.50
N ALA A 4 -28.23 31.74 -32.40
CA ALA A 4 -28.27 32.81 -31.42
C ALA A 4 -26.92 32.81 -30.70
N SER A 5 -26.15 33.88 -30.89
CA SER A 5 -24.93 34.16 -30.13
C SER A 5 -25.31 34.36 -28.66
N VAL A 6 -24.99 33.40 -27.81
CA VAL A 6 -25.05 33.59 -26.35
C VAL A 6 -23.96 34.60 -26.03
N GLN A 7 -24.35 35.86 -25.77
CA GLN A 7 -23.47 36.82 -25.14
C GLN A 7 -23.27 36.36 -23.70
N GLU A 8 -22.11 35.78 -23.42
CA GLU A 8 -21.73 35.43 -22.06
C GLU A 8 -21.70 36.69 -21.20
N ASP A 9 -22.41 36.64 -20.08
CA ASP A 9 -22.46 37.68 -19.08
C ASP A 9 -21.03 38.04 -18.63
N PRO A 10 -20.59 39.32 -18.79
CA PRO A 10 -19.26 39.76 -18.38
C PRO A 10 -18.92 39.43 -16.93
N GLU A 11 -19.91 39.40 -16.03
CA GLU A 11 -19.69 39.06 -14.62
C GLU A 11 -19.40 37.56 -14.43
N VAL A 12 -20.08 36.69 -15.18
CA VAL A 12 -19.83 35.24 -15.16
C VAL A 12 -18.44 34.93 -15.72
N ARG A 13 -18.05 35.63 -16.79
CA ARG A 13 -16.70 35.51 -17.37
C ARG A 13 -15.62 35.97 -16.39
N GLN A 14 -15.83 37.09 -15.70
CA GLN A 14 -14.87 37.59 -14.72
C GLN A 14 -14.73 36.64 -13.52
N PHE A 15 -15.86 36.10 -13.02
CA PHE A 15 -15.85 35.13 -11.94
C PHE A 15 -15.08 33.84 -12.30
N ALA A 16 -15.24 33.34 -13.53
CA ALA A 16 -14.51 32.17 -14.02
C ALA A 16 -12.99 32.43 -14.12
N LEU A 17 -12.58 33.61 -14.58
CA LEU A 17 -11.18 34.02 -14.63
C LEU A 17 -10.56 34.14 -13.24
N ASP A 18 -11.28 34.73 -12.28
CA ASP A 18 -10.81 34.84 -10.89
C ASP A 18 -10.62 33.45 -10.25
N LYS A 19 -11.51 32.49 -10.57
CA LYS A 19 -11.39 31.10 -10.11
C LYS A 19 -10.20 30.38 -10.74
N LEU A 20 -9.92 30.59 -12.02
CA LEU A 20 -8.75 30.03 -12.70
C LEU A 20 -7.45 30.58 -12.12
N VAL A 21 -7.37 31.88 -11.87
CA VAL A 21 -6.21 32.53 -11.25
C VAL A 21 -5.97 32.01 -9.82
N GLN A 22 -7.04 31.82 -9.03
CA GLN A 22 -6.93 31.18 -7.71
C GLN A 22 -6.42 29.73 -7.79
N LEU A 23 -6.84 28.98 -8.81
CA LEU A 23 -6.38 27.61 -9.04
C LEU A 23 -4.91 27.56 -9.46
N GLU A 24 -4.49 28.45 -10.36
CA GLU A 24 -3.08 28.55 -10.77
C GLU A 24 -2.17 28.97 -9.60
N MET A 25 -2.63 29.89 -8.74
CA MET A 25 -1.88 30.26 -7.53
C MET A 25 -1.76 29.07 -6.55
N ARG A 26 -2.81 28.25 -6.41
CA ARG A 26 -2.76 27.02 -5.61
C ARG A 26 -1.81 25.98 -6.20
N LEU A 27 -1.82 25.81 -7.52
CA LEU A 27 -0.92 24.88 -8.23
C LEU A 27 0.54 25.32 -8.15
N ARG A 28 0.83 26.62 -8.23
CA ARG A 28 2.20 27.15 -8.02
C ARG A 28 2.70 26.90 -6.60
N ASN A 29 1.84 27.03 -5.59
CA ASN A 29 2.19 26.73 -4.21
C ASN A 29 2.34 25.21 -3.97
N TYR A 30 1.67 24.37 -4.75
CA TYR A 30 1.82 22.91 -4.67
C TYR A 30 3.12 22.42 -5.33
N ASN A 31 3.63 23.14 -6.33
CA ASN A 31 4.91 22.82 -7.01
C ASN A 31 6.16 23.34 -6.28
N GLN A 32 6.02 24.05 -5.16
CA GLN A 32 7.10 24.19 -4.18
C GLN A 32 7.15 22.92 -3.31
N SER A 33 7.49 21.82 -3.98
CA SER A 33 7.77 20.55 -3.36
C SER A 33 9.01 20.69 -2.46
N PRO A 34 8.98 20.28 -1.19
CA PRO A 34 10.15 20.27 -0.32
C PRO A 34 11.17 19.17 -0.70
N TYR A 35 10.96 18.48 -1.82
CA TYR A 35 11.80 17.39 -2.32
C TYR A 35 12.85 17.84 -3.35
N ASP A 36 13.34 19.07 -3.28
CA ASP A 36 14.69 19.35 -3.81
C ASP A 36 15.69 18.63 -2.90
N MET A 37 15.95 17.36 -3.23
CA MET A 37 16.95 16.54 -2.56
C MET A 37 18.34 17.09 -2.88
N ASP A 38 18.83 17.95 -1.99
CA ASP A 38 20.25 18.22 -1.86
C ASP A 38 20.94 16.90 -1.46
N VAL A 39 21.65 16.27 -2.40
CA VAL A 39 22.35 14.99 -2.21
C VAL A 39 23.67 15.19 -1.43
N SER A 40 23.72 16.17 -0.54
CA SER A 40 24.89 16.48 0.27
C SER A 40 24.59 16.59 1.77
N GLY A 41 24.60 15.44 2.44
CA GLY A 41 25.14 15.31 3.79
C GLY A 41 24.25 15.73 4.98
N ASN A 42 23.65 14.74 5.65
CA ASN A 42 23.87 14.47 7.08
C ASN A 42 22.97 13.31 7.57
N VAL A 43 23.59 12.16 7.80
CA VAL A 43 22.91 10.91 8.23
C VAL A 43 22.31 11.00 9.65
N ALA A 44 22.64 12.05 10.42
CA ALA A 44 22.19 12.21 11.80
C ALA A 44 20.84 12.97 11.94
N ALA A 45 20.41 13.74 10.93
CA ALA A 45 19.17 14.52 11.00
C ALA A 45 17.92 13.73 10.57
N ALA A 46 18.10 12.62 9.83
CA ALA A 46 17.00 11.79 9.33
C ALA A 46 16.20 11.08 10.44
N ALA A 47 16.79 10.88 11.62
CA ALA A 47 16.11 10.25 12.76
C ALA A 47 15.12 11.17 13.48
N ALA A 48 15.20 12.51 13.28
CA ALA A 48 14.38 13.48 14.01
C ALA A 48 13.16 13.99 13.23
N SER A 49 12.98 13.58 11.97
CA SER A 49 11.91 14.05 11.09
C SER A 49 11.15 12.91 10.39
N SER A 50 10.95 11.76 11.06
CA SER A 50 10.14 10.66 10.49
C SER A 50 8.65 10.75 10.85
N LYS A 51 8.21 11.74 11.64
CA LYS A 51 6.81 11.90 12.06
C LYS A 51 5.87 12.45 10.99
N VAL A 52 6.37 12.85 9.83
CA VAL A 52 5.61 13.73 8.93
C VAL A 52 4.56 12.97 8.12
N HIS A 53 4.68 11.66 7.88
CA HIS A 53 3.72 10.91 7.07
C HIS A 53 3.34 9.55 7.69
N GLU A 54 3.03 9.51 8.99
CA GLU A 54 2.34 8.33 9.52
C GLU A 54 0.88 8.38 9.03
N ALA A 55 0.60 7.70 7.91
CA ALA A 55 -0.75 7.56 7.41
C ALA A 55 -1.61 6.92 8.51
N LEU A 56 -2.60 7.64 9.00
CA LEU A 56 -3.54 7.13 10.00
C LEU A 56 -4.37 6.00 9.35
N LEU A 57 -3.95 4.76 9.54
CA LEU A 57 -4.66 3.55 9.12
C LEU A 57 -5.74 3.13 10.14
N MET A 58 -6.35 4.10 10.81
CA MET A 58 -7.35 3.86 11.87
C MET A 58 -8.65 3.25 11.33
N ASP A 59 -8.83 3.21 10.00
CA ASP A 59 -10.02 2.71 9.33
C ASP A 59 -10.02 1.19 9.11
N VAL A 60 -8.91 0.49 9.41
CA VAL A 60 -8.81 -0.98 9.33
C VAL A 60 -8.51 -1.55 10.72
N PRO A 61 -9.54 -1.74 11.57
CA PRO A 61 -9.32 -2.31 12.89
C PRO A 61 -8.90 -3.78 12.80
N LYS A 62 -8.01 -4.22 13.70
CA LYS A 62 -7.47 -5.60 13.70
C LYS A 62 -8.56 -6.67 13.75
N GLU A 63 -9.66 -6.36 14.41
CA GLU A 63 -10.81 -7.26 14.60
C GLU A 63 -11.51 -7.57 13.27
N ARG A 64 -11.21 -6.81 12.21
CA ARG A 64 -11.74 -6.99 10.86
C ARG A 64 -10.87 -7.89 10.00
N LEU A 65 -9.61 -8.11 10.33
CA LEU A 65 -8.70 -8.96 9.55
C LEU A 65 -9.25 -10.40 9.35
N PRO A 66 -9.85 -11.07 10.36
CA PRO A 66 -10.48 -12.37 10.15
C PRO A 66 -11.62 -12.34 9.12
N GLN A 67 -12.44 -11.29 9.12
CA GLN A 67 -13.56 -11.16 8.18
C GLN A 67 -13.08 -10.84 6.76
N ILE A 68 -12.02 -10.02 6.64
CA ILE A 68 -11.36 -9.73 5.36
C ILE A 68 -10.79 -11.01 4.76
N ALA A 69 -10.07 -11.82 5.55
CA ALA A 69 -9.56 -13.11 5.10
C ALA A 69 -10.68 -14.05 4.66
N SER A 70 -11.74 -14.15 5.46
CA SER A 70 -12.89 -15.01 5.18
C SER A 70 -13.60 -14.62 3.88
N SER A 71 -13.68 -13.32 3.58
CA SER A 71 -14.24 -12.80 2.32
C SER A 71 -13.44 -13.24 1.09
N LEU A 72 -12.18 -13.63 1.27
CA LEU A 72 -11.29 -14.18 0.24
C LEU A 72 -11.15 -15.71 0.34
N GLY A 73 -12.01 -16.37 1.12
CA GLY A 73 -12.03 -17.82 1.29
C GLY A 73 -10.86 -18.37 2.09
N LYS A 74 -10.22 -17.55 2.93
CA LYS A 74 -9.08 -17.92 3.79
C LYS A 74 -9.44 -17.71 5.25
N GLU A 75 -8.81 -18.45 6.14
CA GLU A 75 -8.93 -18.24 7.58
C GLU A 75 -7.67 -17.51 8.07
N TYR A 76 -7.84 -16.37 8.71
CA TYR A 76 -6.73 -15.51 9.13
C TYR A 76 -5.85 -16.22 10.18
N LEU A 77 -4.53 -16.16 9.98
CA LEU A 77 -3.49 -16.82 10.79
C LEU A 77 -3.59 -18.35 10.87
N SER A 78 -4.49 -18.98 10.11
CA SER A 78 -4.49 -20.44 9.98
C SER A 78 -3.37 -20.90 9.05
N THR A 79 -3.04 -22.18 9.12
CA THR A 79 -1.99 -22.78 8.29
C THR A 79 -2.33 -22.70 6.81
N ALA A 80 -1.42 -22.15 6.01
CA ALA A 80 -1.53 -22.17 4.56
C ALA A 80 -1.02 -23.51 3.99
N PRO A 81 -1.78 -24.20 3.14
CA PRO A 81 -1.40 -25.50 2.57
C PRO A 81 -0.22 -25.42 1.59
N GLY A 82 0.02 -24.25 1.01
CA GLY A 82 1.15 -23.97 0.12
C GLY A 82 1.75 -22.61 0.44
N ASP A 83 2.94 -22.33 -0.10
CA ASP A 83 3.65 -21.07 0.12
C ASP A 83 3.47 -20.06 -1.02
N GLN A 84 2.63 -20.39 -2.00
CA GLN A 84 2.30 -19.56 -3.15
C GLN A 84 0.81 -19.65 -3.47
N CYS A 85 0.28 -18.56 -3.99
CA CYS A 85 -1.00 -18.41 -4.66
C CYS A 85 -0.74 -18.12 -6.13
N ASP A 86 -1.68 -18.57 -6.97
CA ASP A 86 -1.63 -18.32 -8.40
C ASP A 86 -1.76 -16.82 -8.71
N TRP A 87 -0.97 -16.36 -9.65
CA TRP A 87 -1.07 -15.00 -10.18
C TRP A 87 -2.17 -14.91 -11.25
N PRO A 88 -2.85 -13.75 -11.38
CA PRO A 88 -2.74 -12.57 -10.52
C PRO A 88 -3.39 -12.77 -9.14
N LEU A 89 -2.82 -12.16 -8.10
CA LEU A 89 -3.39 -12.18 -6.77
C LEU A 89 -4.67 -11.34 -6.73
N ARG A 90 -5.73 -11.93 -6.17
CA ARG A 90 -7.04 -11.30 -6.08
C ARG A 90 -7.25 -10.73 -4.68
N GLY A 91 -7.72 -9.49 -4.64
CA GLY A 91 -8.09 -8.79 -3.41
C GLY A 91 -9.32 -7.92 -3.63
N PHE A 92 -9.59 -7.04 -2.67
CA PHE A 92 -10.70 -6.11 -2.76
C PHE A 92 -10.40 -4.78 -2.05
N LEU A 93 -11.22 -3.76 -2.34
CA LEU A 93 -11.11 -2.45 -1.72
C LEU A 93 -11.98 -2.41 -0.46
N TYR A 94 -11.34 -2.36 0.70
CA TYR A 94 -11.99 -2.39 2.00
C TYR A 94 -12.29 -0.98 2.53
N GLY A 95 -13.42 -0.86 3.24
CA GLY A 95 -13.80 0.34 3.97
C GLY A 95 -14.22 1.51 3.07
N MET A 96 -14.44 2.67 3.69
CA MET A 96 -14.84 3.90 2.99
C MET A 96 -13.68 4.54 2.23
N ASN A 97 -12.43 4.27 2.63
CA ASN A 97 -11.23 4.80 1.99
C ASN A 97 -10.68 3.88 0.89
N TYR A 98 -11.45 2.84 0.50
CA TYR A 98 -11.09 1.93 -0.59
C TYR A 98 -9.68 1.34 -0.47
N ARG A 99 -9.32 0.89 0.73
CA ARG A 99 -8.00 0.32 1.04
C ARG A 99 -7.80 -0.99 0.27
N PRO A 100 -6.79 -1.13 -0.61
CA PRO A 100 -6.56 -2.37 -1.35
C PRO A 100 -6.02 -3.45 -0.41
N MET A 101 -6.86 -4.45 -0.13
CA MET A 101 -6.53 -5.57 0.76
C MET A 101 -6.42 -6.86 -0.04
N LEU A 102 -5.43 -7.68 0.29
CA LEU A 102 -5.27 -9.04 -0.24
C LEU A 102 -4.84 -10.02 0.86
N VAL A 103 -4.84 -11.31 0.54
CA VAL A 103 -4.36 -12.36 1.46
C VAL A 103 -3.25 -13.13 0.79
N CYS A 104 -2.11 -13.24 1.47
CA CYS A 104 -0.95 -14.01 1.01
C CYS A 104 -0.53 -15.04 2.06
N PRO A 105 0.06 -16.17 1.63
CA PRO A 105 0.76 -17.05 2.55
C PRO A 105 2.07 -16.38 2.97
N VAL A 106 2.37 -16.41 4.27
CA VAL A 106 3.64 -15.92 4.83
C VAL A 106 4.32 -17.08 5.54
N ARG A 107 5.57 -17.32 5.15
CA ARG A 107 6.30 -18.53 5.51
C ARG A 107 7.68 -18.23 6.10
N THR A 108 8.00 -18.96 7.17
CA THR A 108 9.35 -19.19 7.65
C THR A 108 9.70 -20.68 7.53
N LYS A 109 10.81 -21.12 8.14
CA LYS A 109 11.11 -22.54 8.28
C LYS A 109 10.15 -23.27 9.24
N LEU A 110 9.48 -22.53 10.14
CA LEU A 110 8.71 -23.09 11.25
C LEU A 110 7.20 -23.06 11.00
N ALA A 111 6.71 -22.02 10.32
CA ALA A 111 5.29 -21.85 10.07
C ALA A 111 5.03 -21.33 8.65
N ASN A 112 3.81 -21.58 8.17
CA ASN A 112 3.26 -21.04 6.94
C ASN A 112 1.79 -20.70 7.19
N ILE A 113 1.43 -19.42 7.17
CA ILE A 113 0.11 -18.95 7.61
C ILE A 113 -0.49 -17.95 6.63
N TRP A 114 -1.82 -17.84 6.61
CA TRP A 114 -2.52 -16.81 5.84
C TRP A 114 -2.49 -15.46 6.55
N VAL A 115 -2.00 -14.43 5.88
CA VAL A 115 -1.91 -13.06 6.39
C VAL A 115 -2.60 -12.10 5.44
N VAL A 116 -3.41 -11.21 6.02
CA VAL A 116 -4.10 -10.13 5.30
C VAL A 116 -3.17 -8.93 5.18
N PHE A 117 -2.91 -8.45 3.97
CA PHE A 117 -2.07 -7.27 3.75
C PHE A 117 -2.88 -6.12 3.16
N LEU A 118 -2.55 -4.91 3.61
CA LEU A 118 -2.79 -3.68 2.87
C LEU A 118 -1.68 -3.51 1.83
N VAL A 119 -2.05 -3.31 0.57
CA VAL A 119 -1.09 -2.96 -0.48
C VAL A 119 -0.81 -1.47 -0.42
N ASP A 120 0.42 -1.09 -0.09
CA ASP A 120 0.82 0.30 0.07
C ASP A 120 2.02 0.63 -0.83
N THR A 121 1.73 1.25 -1.97
CA THR A 121 2.77 1.68 -2.92
C THR A 121 3.64 2.83 -2.38
N GLY A 122 3.19 3.51 -1.32
CA GLY A 122 3.94 4.59 -0.66
C GLY A 122 4.83 4.11 0.49
N ALA A 123 4.62 2.89 0.99
CA ALA A 123 5.46 2.32 2.03
C ALA A 123 6.76 1.77 1.42
N PRO A 124 7.96 2.21 1.85
CA PRO A 124 9.22 1.71 1.28
C PRO A 124 9.49 0.25 1.62
N CYS A 125 9.02 -0.21 2.78
CA CYS A 125 9.26 -1.57 3.29
C CYS A 125 7.94 -2.26 3.63
N SER A 126 7.89 -3.57 3.44
CA SER A 126 6.80 -4.41 3.89
C SER A 126 6.89 -4.65 5.40
N SER A 127 5.76 -4.75 6.08
CA SER A 127 5.71 -4.91 7.53
C SER A 127 4.63 -5.90 7.96
N VAL A 128 4.84 -6.51 9.13
CA VAL A 128 3.88 -7.41 9.78
C VAL A 128 3.83 -7.11 11.28
N SER A 129 2.70 -7.39 11.92
CA SER A 129 2.57 -7.21 13.37
C SER A 129 3.51 -8.11 14.18
N GLY A 130 3.72 -7.74 15.44
CA GLY A 130 4.38 -8.62 16.41
C GLY A 130 3.72 -10.00 16.52
N GLN A 131 2.39 -10.07 16.51
CA GLN A 131 1.63 -11.33 16.61
C GLN A 131 1.95 -12.28 15.44
N VAL A 132 2.01 -11.77 14.21
CA VAL A 132 2.38 -12.56 13.04
C VAL A 132 3.80 -13.09 13.19
N LEU A 133 4.74 -12.24 13.62
CA LEU A 133 6.13 -12.66 13.83
C LEU A 133 6.25 -13.73 14.91
N GLU A 134 5.56 -13.58 16.05
CA GLU A 134 5.54 -14.57 17.14
C GLU A 134 5.08 -15.95 16.66
N ILE A 135 4.03 -16.01 15.85
CA ILE A 135 3.56 -17.27 15.24
C ILE A 135 4.62 -17.83 14.28
N LEU A 136 5.24 -16.96 13.48
CA LEU A 136 6.23 -17.35 12.47
C LEU A 136 7.57 -17.83 13.06
N VAL A 137 8.00 -17.30 14.20
CA VAL A 137 9.23 -17.73 14.90
C VAL A 137 8.97 -18.85 15.91
N GLY A 138 7.71 -19.08 16.27
CA GLY A 138 7.29 -20.12 17.20
C GLY A 138 7.60 -19.82 18.67
N PRO A 139 7.14 -20.69 19.58
CA PRO A 139 7.33 -20.50 21.02
C PRO A 139 8.80 -20.38 21.41
N GLY A 140 9.15 -19.31 22.15
CA GLY A 140 10.52 -19.03 22.57
C GLY A 140 11.43 -18.45 21.48
N GLY A 141 10.90 -18.22 20.28
CA GLY A 141 11.63 -17.52 19.21
C GLY A 141 11.80 -16.03 19.53
N PHE A 142 12.93 -15.46 19.13
CA PHE A 142 13.19 -14.03 19.25
C PHE A 142 12.55 -13.28 18.09
N VAL A 143 11.70 -12.30 18.40
CA VAL A 143 11.10 -11.38 17.42
C VAL A 143 12.00 -10.16 17.29
N ASP A 144 12.76 -10.10 16.20
CA ASP A 144 13.62 -8.97 15.88
C ASP A 144 12.81 -7.84 15.20
N LEU A 145 13.42 -6.65 15.09
CA LEU A 145 12.83 -5.51 14.36
C LEU A 145 12.66 -5.81 12.87
N HIS A 146 13.51 -6.67 12.32
CA HIS A 146 13.47 -7.13 10.93
C HIS A 146 13.52 -8.65 10.90
N THR A 147 12.75 -9.28 10.01
CA THR A 147 12.73 -10.75 9.89
C THR A 147 12.59 -11.16 8.44
N LYS A 148 13.44 -12.07 7.99
CA LYS A 148 13.34 -12.66 6.66
C LYS A 148 12.21 -13.67 6.59
N VAL A 149 11.20 -13.40 5.79
CA VAL A 149 10.03 -14.26 5.54
C VAL A 149 9.84 -14.45 4.04
N ARG A 150 9.14 -15.50 3.64
CA ARG A 150 8.62 -15.63 2.28
C ARG A 150 7.17 -15.17 2.25
N ILE A 151 6.87 -14.14 1.46
CA ILE A 151 5.50 -13.72 1.17
C ILE A 151 5.16 -14.21 -0.23
N ASN A 152 4.16 -15.08 -0.34
CA ASN A 152 3.76 -15.67 -1.63
C ASN A 152 4.97 -16.24 -2.41
N GLY A 153 5.85 -16.96 -1.73
CA GLY A 153 7.07 -17.55 -2.29
C GLY A 153 8.28 -16.62 -2.37
N VAL A 154 8.10 -15.31 -2.24
CA VAL A 154 9.16 -14.31 -2.45
C VAL A 154 9.81 -13.94 -1.12
N LEU A 155 11.13 -14.07 -1.04
CA LEU A 155 11.89 -13.75 0.17
C LEU A 155 11.98 -12.23 0.37
N ILE A 156 11.41 -11.73 1.47
CA ILE A 156 11.39 -10.32 1.87
C ILE A 156 11.94 -10.19 3.29
N ASP A 157 12.59 -9.08 3.57
CA ASP A 157 12.96 -8.69 4.92
C ASP A 157 11.90 -7.75 5.48
N VAL A 158 10.94 -8.29 6.25
CA VAL A 158 9.82 -7.50 6.75
C VAL A 158 10.19 -6.79 8.04
N ALA A 159 9.75 -5.55 8.19
CA ALA A 159 9.83 -4.83 9.45
C ALA A 159 8.71 -5.28 10.40
N LYS A 160 8.99 -5.26 11.71
CA LYS A 160 7.94 -5.31 12.73
C LYS A 160 7.15 -4.00 12.68
N SER A 161 5.84 -4.09 12.52
CA SER A 161 4.96 -2.92 12.52
C SER A 161 4.97 -2.23 13.89
N GLN A 162 4.92 -0.90 13.90
CA GLN A 162 5.03 -0.06 15.09
C GLN A 162 4.07 1.14 15.00
N GLY A 163 3.80 1.79 16.12
CA GLY A 163 3.00 3.02 16.14
C GLY A 163 1.53 2.78 15.80
N ASN A 164 0.96 3.64 14.94
CA ASN A 164 -0.48 3.67 14.66
C ASN A 164 -0.98 2.53 13.75
N HIS A 165 -0.09 1.62 13.34
CA HIS A 165 -0.41 0.49 12.47
C HIS A 165 0.18 -0.83 12.98
N GLU A 166 0.42 -0.95 14.30
CA GLU A 166 1.05 -2.14 14.90
C GLU A 166 0.35 -3.48 14.59
N ASP A 167 -0.96 -3.43 14.33
CA ASP A 167 -1.79 -4.60 14.01
C ASP A 167 -2.03 -4.80 12.50
N ILE A 168 -1.63 -3.87 11.65
CA ILE A 168 -1.87 -3.90 10.20
C ILE A 168 -0.59 -4.30 9.47
N HIS A 169 -0.71 -5.22 8.51
CA HIS A 169 0.41 -5.71 7.72
C HIS A 169 0.45 -4.99 6.38
N LEU A 170 1.62 -4.52 5.97
CA LEU A 170 1.82 -3.75 4.74
C LEU A 170 2.61 -4.56 3.72
N LEU A 171 2.18 -4.53 2.47
CA LEU A 171 3.02 -4.85 1.31
C LEU A 171 3.52 -3.55 0.71
N GLY A 172 4.80 -3.28 0.97
CA GLY A 172 5.49 -2.08 0.51
C GLY A 172 6.16 -2.25 -0.85
N ALA A 173 6.79 -1.17 -1.29
CA ALA A 173 7.52 -1.04 -2.53
C ALA A 173 8.67 -2.06 -2.67
N ASP A 174 9.26 -2.52 -1.57
CA ASP A 174 10.27 -3.58 -1.56
C ASP A 174 9.74 -4.91 -2.13
N TYR A 175 8.55 -5.34 -1.72
CA TYR A 175 7.89 -6.52 -2.26
C TYR A 175 7.35 -6.26 -3.66
N LEU A 176 6.66 -5.13 -3.83
CA LEU A 176 6.00 -4.78 -5.09
C LEU A 176 7.01 -4.65 -6.24
N GLY A 177 8.13 -3.97 -6.02
CA GLY A 177 9.21 -3.86 -7.00
C GLY A 177 9.86 -5.21 -7.29
N LYS A 178 10.05 -6.05 -6.27
CA LYS A 178 10.68 -7.36 -6.43
C LYS A 178 9.87 -8.35 -7.26
N VAL A 179 8.55 -8.19 -7.31
CA VAL A 179 7.66 -9.02 -8.13
C VAL A 179 7.21 -8.31 -9.41
N ASN A 180 7.82 -7.16 -9.73
CA ASN A 180 7.42 -6.29 -10.84
C ASN A 180 5.90 -6.08 -10.88
N ALA A 181 5.35 -5.67 -9.72
CA ALA A 181 3.91 -5.68 -9.49
C ALA A 181 3.17 -4.60 -10.30
N GLN A 182 2.04 -5.00 -10.89
CA GLN A 182 1.03 -4.08 -11.40
C GLN A 182 -0.24 -4.17 -10.52
N LEU A 183 -0.52 -3.09 -9.78
CA LEU A 183 -1.74 -2.96 -8.99
C LEU A 183 -2.87 -2.35 -9.84
N THR A 184 -3.97 -3.07 -10.01
CA THR A 184 -5.19 -2.58 -10.64
C THR A 184 -6.32 -2.55 -9.62
N CYS A 185 -6.93 -1.38 -9.43
CA CYS A 185 -8.07 -1.20 -8.54
C CYS A 185 -9.32 -0.85 -9.34
N ASN A 186 -10.40 -1.62 -9.16
CA ASN A 186 -11.71 -1.31 -9.73
C ASN A 186 -12.65 -0.82 -8.63
N TYR A 187 -12.87 0.49 -8.59
CA TYR A 187 -13.68 1.15 -7.57
C TYR A 187 -15.18 0.87 -7.71
N ASN A 188 -15.66 0.53 -8.93
CA ASN A 188 -17.08 0.28 -9.18
C ASN A 188 -17.54 -1.02 -8.51
N ASN A 189 -16.73 -2.08 -8.61
CA ASN A 189 -17.03 -3.37 -7.99
C ASN A 189 -16.19 -3.66 -6.74
N ARG A 190 -15.39 -2.68 -6.29
CA ARG A 190 -14.50 -2.75 -5.13
C ARG A 190 -13.54 -3.95 -5.18
N SER A 191 -13.05 -4.32 -6.36
CA SER A 191 -12.06 -5.37 -6.51
C SER A 191 -10.65 -4.81 -6.75
N MET A 192 -9.63 -5.60 -6.46
CA MET A 192 -8.26 -5.30 -6.88
C MET A 192 -7.55 -6.55 -7.40
N LEU A 193 -6.60 -6.34 -8.31
CA LEU A 193 -5.68 -7.36 -8.82
C LEU A 193 -4.25 -6.88 -8.65
N LEU A 194 -3.38 -7.76 -8.15
CA LEU A 194 -1.95 -7.58 -8.20
C LEU A 194 -1.41 -8.60 -9.20
N ALA A 195 -0.89 -8.14 -10.33
CA ALA A 195 -0.27 -8.98 -11.35
C ALA A 195 1.25 -8.85 -11.30
N GLN A 196 1.97 -9.88 -11.73
CA GLN A 196 3.38 -9.76 -12.07
C GLN A 196 3.47 -9.34 -13.53
N GLN A 197 4.31 -8.35 -13.84
CA GLN A 197 4.69 -8.11 -15.23
C GLN A 197 5.79 -9.12 -15.60
N GLU A 198 5.52 -9.91 -16.63
CA GLU A 198 6.57 -10.68 -17.30
C GLU A 198 7.58 -9.67 -17.87
N GLU A 199 8.86 -9.85 -17.53
CA GLU A 199 9.92 -9.12 -18.24
C GLU A 199 9.81 -9.53 -19.70
N THR A 200 9.35 -8.62 -20.56
CA THR A 200 9.54 -8.76 -21.99
C THR A 200 11.04 -8.74 -22.19
N SER A 201 11.64 -9.90 -22.48
CA SER A 201 13.01 -9.95 -22.95
C SER A 201 13.08 -9.14 -24.23
N ASP A 202 13.58 -7.91 -24.12
CA ASP A 202 13.95 -7.08 -25.25
C ASP A 202 15.22 -7.69 -25.89
N ASP A 203 15.06 -8.88 -26.48
CA ASP A 203 16.05 -9.47 -27.38
C ASP A 203 15.85 -8.82 -28.77
N GLU A 204 16.40 -7.62 -28.94
CA GLU A 204 16.70 -7.00 -30.25
C GLU A 204 18.22 -6.93 -30.50
#